data_AF-A0A073ID20-F1
#
_entry.id   AF-A0A073ID20-F1
#
_cell.length_a   1.000
_cell.length_b   1.000
_cell.length_c   1.000
_cell.angle_alpha   90.00
_cell.angle_beta   90.00
_cell.angle_gamma   90.00
#
_symmetry.space_group_name_H-M   'P 1'
#
loop_
_entity.id
_entity.type
_entity.pdbx_description
1 polymer ?
#
loop_
_entity_poly.entity_id
_entity_poly.type
_entity_poly.pdbx_seq_one_letter_code
_entity_poly.pdbx_strand_id
1 'polypeptide(L)'
;MISRLGRNITLLIFALALAACSSGGFGASVFGPKTPEAVDAPGVDLRADGADNLETGHRLVASGQYELAIRSFNRAAIDRGTVDAEILSGLGTANLGLGRLGQAEKLLRRAVERDPTQPEIWNNLGVVLMESGKNADATQIFRKAFALDNGESVSIRDNLRLALEKSEYSGTSSSNNEEYKLVRRGSADYVIRSGL
;
A
#
# COMPACT_ATOMS: atom_id res chain seq x y z
N MET A 1 26.14 -18.43 -57.18
CA MET A 1 26.25 -19.82 -57.69
C MET A 1 26.30 -20.73 -56.45
N ILE A 2 25.41 -21.70 -56.16
CA ILE A 2 24.60 -22.61 -57.02
C ILE A 2 25.55 -23.53 -57.81
N SER A 3 25.59 -24.87 -57.68
CA SER A 3 24.87 -25.88 -56.84
C SER A 3 25.84 -27.09 -56.60
N ARG A 4 25.57 -28.26 -56.00
CA ARG A 4 24.41 -29.16 -55.75
C ARG A 4 24.64 -29.92 -54.42
N LEU A 5 23.65 -30.19 -53.57
CA LEU A 5 22.63 -31.26 -53.63
C LEU A 5 23.16 -32.70 -53.40
N GLY A 6 23.48 -33.05 -52.14
CA GLY A 6 23.57 -34.43 -51.68
C GLY A 6 22.26 -34.86 -51.00
N ARG A 7 21.43 -35.66 -51.67
CA ARG A 7 20.08 -36.02 -51.22
C ARG A 7 19.98 -37.52 -50.94
N ASN A 8 19.96 -37.91 -49.66
CA ASN A 8 19.47 -39.22 -49.22
C ASN A 8 18.41 -39.03 -48.13
N ILE A 9 17.19 -39.40 -48.47
CA ILE A 9 16.04 -39.45 -47.57
C ILE A 9 15.91 -40.90 -47.11
N THR A 10 15.84 -41.13 -45.80
CA THR A 10 15.45 -42.43 -45.24
C THR A 10 14.44 -42.17 -44.14
N LEU A 11 13.19 -42.56 -44.36
CA LEU A 11 12.19 -42.57 -43.30
C LEU A 11 12.53 -43.68 -42.29
N LEU A 12 12.37 -43.40 -41.01
CA LEU A 12 11.87 -44.43 -40.10
C LEU A 12 10.78 -43.81 -39.22
N ILE A 13 9.53 -44.21 -39.49
CA ILE A 13 8.40 -43.85 -38.64
C ILE A 13 8.38 -44.86 -37.49
N PHE A 14 8.40 -44.37 -36.25
CA PHE A 14 7.95 -45.17 -35.11
C PHE A 14 7.08 -44.32 -34.20
N ALA A 15 5.76 -44.45 -34.36
CA ALA A 15 4.80 -43.78 -33.50
C ALA A 15 4.56 -44.63 -32.25
N LEU A 16 4.79 -44.06 -31.07
CA LEU A 16 4.39 -44.66 -29.80
C LEU A 16 3.56 -43.66 -28.99
N ALA A 17 2.29 -43.54 -29.34
CA ALA A 17 1.34 -42.71 -28.62
C ALA A 17 0.85 -43.43 -27.35
N LEU A 18 1.45 -43.12 -26.20
CA LEU A 18 0.84 -43.44 -24.91
C LEU A 18 -0.13 -42.32 -24.52
N ALA A 19 -1.43 -42.59 -24.71
CA ALA A 19 -2.49 -41.73 -24.21
C ALA A 19 -2.61 -41.85 -22.69
N ALA A 20 -1.91 -40.98 -21.96
CA ALA A 20 -2.07 -40.82 -20.52
C ALA A 20 -3.37 -40.06 -20.21
N CYS A 21 -4.49 -40.78 -20.18
CA CYS A 21 -5.79 -40.23 -19.78
C CYS A 21 -5.82 -39.89 -18.27
N SER A 22 -5.24 -38.76 -17.89
CA SER A 22 -5.45 -38.17 -16.58
C SER A 22 -6.91 -37.69 -16.48
N SER A 23 -7.74 -38.45 -15.78
CA SER A 23 -9.18 -38.20 -15.66
C SER A 23 -9.47 -36.88 -14.94
N GLY A 24 -10.26 -36.02 -15.56
CA GLY A 24 -10.79 -34.82 -14.89
C GLY A 24 -11.79 -35.21 -13.79
N GLY A 25 -11.40 -35.00 -12.54
CA GLY A 25 -12.30 -35.11 -11.38
C GLY A 25 -12.76 -33.73 -10.92
N PHE A 26 -13.97 -33.31 -11.31
CA PHE A 26 -14.59 -32.11 -10.74
C PHE A 26 -14.96 -32.37 -9.28
N GLY A 27 -14.53 -31.49 -8.37
CA GLY A 27 -14.78 -31.65 -6.93
C GLY A 27 -16.24 -31.41 -6.56
N ALA A 28 -17.01 -32.48 -6.39
CA ALA A 28 -18.39 -32.43 -5.90
C ALA A 28 -18.80 -33.73 -5.17
N SER A 29 -18.64 -33.76 -3.85
CA SER A 29 -19.18 -34.81 -2.97
C SER A 29 -19.62 -34.26 -1.62
N VAL A 30 -20.59 -33.32 -1.66
CA VAL A 30 -21.28 -32.78 -0.46
C VAL A 30 -22.12 -33.84 0.26
N PHE A 31 -22.34 -35.01 -0.36
CA PHE A 31 -22.92 -36.19 0.27
C PHE A 31 -22.03 -37.42 0.04
N GLY A 32 -21.58 -38.02 1.13
CA GLY A 32 -20.95 -39.35 1.19
C GLY A 32 -21.43 -40.08 2.45
N PRO A 33 -21.44 -41.43 2.46
CA PRO A 33 -21.91 -42.19 3.62
C PRO A 33 -20.96 -42.05 4.80
N LYS A 34 -21.50 -41.92 6.02
CA LYS A 34 -20.71 -41.88 7.26
C LYS A 34 -20.08 -43.25 7.52
N THR A 35 -18.79 -43.40 7.25
CA THR A 35 -17.97 -44.50 7.79
C THR A 35 -17.42 -44.12 9.18
N PRO A 36 -17.17 -45.07 10.09
CA PRO A 36 -16.72 -44.75 11.46
C PRO A 36 -15.27 -44.27 11.57
N GLU A 37 -14.48 -44.40 10.51
CA GLU A 37 -13.03 -44.16 10.47
C GLU A 37 -12.66 -43.02 9.53
N ALA A 38 -13.55 -42.03 9.38
CA ALA A 38 -13.16 -40.74 8.86
C ALA A 38 -12.20 -40.09 9.89
N VAL A 39 -10.90 -40.19 9.62
CA VAL A 39 -9.89 -39.42 10.37
C VAL A 39 -10.16 -37.95 10.10
N ASP A 40 -10.72 -37.25 11.08
CA ASP A 40 -10.92 -35.81 11.06
C ASP A 40 -9.56 -35.11 10.99
N ALA A 41 -9.04 -34.96 9.78
CA ALA A 41 -7.95 -34.03 9.49
C ALA A 41 -8.43 -32.64 9.92
N PRO A 42 -7.78 -31.99 10.92
CA PRO A 42 -8.24 -30.70 11.39
C PRO A 42 -8.31 -29.73 10.22
N GLY A 43 -9.47 -29.14 10.00
CA GLY A 43 -9.66 -28.08 9.03
C GLY A 43 -8.87 -26.86 9.50
N VAL A 44 -7.58 -26.82 9.19
CA VAL A 44 -6.71 -25.67 9.41
C VAL A 44 -7.28 -24.52 8.60
N ASP A 45 -7.99 -23.60 9.27
CA ASP A 45 -8.47 -22.41 8.60
C ASP A 45 -7.27 -21.49 8.38
N LEU A 46 -6.68 -21.61 7.19
CA LEU A 46 -5.54 -20.81 6.74
C LEU A 46 -5.85 -19.30 6.65
N ARG A 47 -7.08 -18.88 7.00
CA ARG A 47 -7.43 -17.48 7.31
C ARG A 47 -7.03 -17.06 8.73
N ALA A 48 -7.12 -17.95 9.71
CA ALA A 48 -6.89 -17.65 11.13
C ALA A 48 -5.39 -17.52 11.45
N ASP A 49 -4.55 -18.38 10.87
CA ASP A 49 -3.08 -18.32 11.00
C ASP A 49 -2.42 -17.40 9.94
N GLY A 50 -3.22 -16.68 9.15
CA GLY A 50 -2.75 -15.73 8.14
C GLY A 50 -2.36 -14.40 8.79
N ALA A 51 -1.11 -13.96 8.61
CA ALA A 51 -0.58 -12.73 9.21
C ALA A 51 -1.49 -11.51 8.98
N ASP A 52 -1.75 -10.76 10.07
CA ASP A 52 -2.68 -9.62 10.08
C ASP A 52 -2.53 -8.73 8.84
N ASN A 53 -3.62 -8.56 8.11
CA ASN A 53 -3.66 -7.78 6.88
C ASN A 53 -3.40 -6.28 7.14
N LEU A 54 -3.63 -5.76 8.35
CA LEU A 54 -3.26 -4.40 8.69
C LEU A 54 -1.74 -4.26 8.87
N GLU A 55 -1.13 -5.01 9.78
CA GLU A 55 0.33 -5.04 9.96
C GLU A 55 1.07 -5.38 8.64
N THR A 56 0.52 -6.27 7.82
CA THR A 56 1.02 -6.54 6.47
C THR A 56 0.93 -5.31 5.57
N GLY A 57 -0.17 -4.54 5.63
CA GLY A 57 -0.31 -3.24 4.95
C GLY A 57 0.73 -2.22 5.41
N HIS A 58 0.94 -2.11 6.73
CA HIS A 58 1.98 -1.25 7.32
C HIS A 58 3.39 -1.65 6.88
N ARG A 59 3.71 -2.94 6.78
CA ARG A 59 4.99 -3.43 6.20
C ARG A 59 5.13 -3.19 4.69
N LEU A 60 4.03 -3.11 3.95
CA LEU A 60 4.04 -2.84 2.52
C LEU A 60 4.21 -1.34 2.22
N VAL A 61 3.56 -0.44 2.98
CA VAL A 61 3.98 0.97 3.10
C VAL A 61 5.44 1.03 3.58
N ALA A 62 5.77 0.17 4.54
CA ALA A 62 7.09 -0.17 5.08
C ALA A 62 8.19 -0.39 4.00
N SER A 63 7.76 -0.79 2.80
CA SER A 63 8.59 -1.25 1.68
C SER A 63 8.38 -0.45 0.39
N GLY A 64 7.56 0.61 0.39
CA GLY A 64 7.17 1.35 -0.81
C GLY A 64 6.23 0.60 -1.78
N GLN A 65 5.66 -0.53 -1.36
CA GLN A 65 4.81 -1.40 -2.19
C GLN A 65 3.33 -1.01 -2.09
N TYR A 66 3.02 0.23 -2.48
CA TYR A 66 1.76 0.88 -2.10
C TYR A 66 0.49 0.22 -2.71
N GLU A 67 0.50 -0.26 -3.96
CA GLU A 67 -0.61 -1.06 -4.53
C GLU A 67 -0.90 -2.33 -3.72
N LEU A 68 0.14 -2.96 -3.16
CA LEU A 68 0.00 -4.14 -2.32
C LEU A 68 -0.54 -3.73 -0.94
N ALA A 69 -0.01 -2.65 -0.34
CA ALA A 69 -0.51 -2.10 0.92
C ALA A 69 -2.02 -1.78 0.86
N ILE A 70 -2.49 -1.15 -0.22
CA ILE A 70 -3.92 -0.88 -0.45
C ILE A 70 -4.74 -2.17 -0.47
N ARG A 71 -4.24 -3.26 -1.07
CA ARG A 71 -4.94 -4.55 -1.06
C ARG A 71 -4.97 -5.18 0.33
N SER A 72 -3.91 -5.03 1.12
CA SER A 72 -3.85 -5.51 2.50
C SER A 72 -4.77 -4.71 3.43
N PHE A 73 -4.75 -3.37 3.41
CA PHE A 73 -5.70 -2.56 4.20
C PHE A 73 -7.17 -2.79 3.80
N ASN A 74 -7.47 -3.01 2.52
CA ASN A 74 -8.81 -3.37 2.08
C ASN A 74 -9.25 -4.76 2.56
N ARG A 75 -8.32 -5.71 2.79
CA ARG A 75 -8.62 -6.98 3.45
C ARG A 75 -8.85 -6.79 4.94
N ALA A 76 -7.97 -6.06 5.63
CA ALA A 76 -8.13 -5.74 7.05
C ALA A 76 -9.49 -5.11 7.36
N ALA A 77 -10.01 -4.27 6.46
CA ALA A 77 -11.36 -3.69 6.56
C ALA A 77 -12.50 -4.73 6.51
N ILE A 78 -12.32 -5.77 5.69
CA ILE A 78 -13.27 -6.90 5.57
C ILE A 78 -13.13 -7.81 6.80
N ASP A 79 -11.90 -8.15 7.18
CA ASP A 79 -11.57 -9.04 8.29
C ASP A 79 -12.04 -8.47 9.65
N ARG A 80 -11.85 -7.15 9.87
CA ARG A 80 -12.36 -6.42 11.05
C ARG A 80 -13.85 -6.05 10.94
N GLY A 81 -14.47 -6.20 9.76
CA GLY A 81 -15.85 -5.74 9.48
C GLY A 81 -16.08 -4.23 9.60
N THR A 82 -15.02 -3.42 9.64
CA THR A 82 -15.07 -1.97 9.87
C THR A 82 -13.95 -1.22 9.16
N VAL A 83 -14.15 0.08 8.96
CA VAL A 83 -13.16 1.00 8.41
C VAL A 83 -12.87 2.06 9.49
N ASP A 84 -11.87 1.75 10.30
CA ASP A 84 -11.38 2.57 11.42
C ASP A 84 -10.42 3.68 10.95
N ALA A 85 -9.95 4.51 11.88
CA ALA A 85 -9.02 5.61 11.58
C ALA A 85 -7.66 5.11 11.05
N GLU A 86 -7.21 3.95 11.51
CA GLU A 86 -5.93 3.35 11.18
C GLU A 86 -5.91 2.83 9.74
N ILE A 87 -6.95 2.11 9.33
CA ILE A 87 -7.17 1.65 7.95
C ILE A 87 -7.32 2.83 7.00
N LEU A 88 -8.04 3.89 7.40
CA LEU A 88 -8.15 5.12 6.61
C LEU A 88 -6.80 5.83 6.46
N SER A 89 -6.02 5.89 7.54
CA SER A 89 -4.66 6.43 7.53
C SER A 89 -3.74 5.62 6.63
N GLY A 90 -3.72 4.29 6.75
CA GLY A 90 -2.92 3.38 5.93
C GLY A 90 -3.26 3.48 4.44
N LEU A 91 -4.55 3.50 4.10
CA LEU A 91 -5.01 3.72 2.72
C LEU A 91 -4.63 5.11 2.19
N GLY A 92 -4.75 6.16 3.00
CA GLY A 92 -4.36 7.52 2.63
C GLY A 92 -2.85 7.66 2.41
N THR A 93 -2.07 7.09 3.34
CA THR A 93 -0.61 7.01 3.35
C THR A 93 -0.09 6.24 2.13
N ALA A 94 -0.72 5.13 1.75
CA ALA A 94 -0.38 4.41 0.52
C ALA A 94 -0.75 5.18 -0.76
N ASN A 95 -1.88 5.91 -0.78
CA ASN A 95 -2.24 6.75 -1.92
C ASN A 95 -1.34 8.00 -2.08
N LEU A 96 -0.83 8.55 -0.97
CA LEU A 96 0.17 9.63 -0.97
C LEU A 96 1.49 9.14 -1.60
N GLY A 97 1.96 7.94 -1.23
CA GLY A 97 3.13 7.30 -1.84
C GLY A 97 3.00 7.03 -3.35
N LEU A 98 1.77 7.09 -3.89
CA LEU A 98 1.45 6.93 -5.31
C LEU A 98 1.12 8.25 -6.02
N GLY A 99 1.36 9.40 -5.38
CA GLY A 99 1.02 10.72 -5.93
C GLY A 99 -0.48 10.97 -6.11
N ARG A 100 -1.35 10.12 -5.54
CA ARG A 100 -2.82 10.22 -5.66
C ARG A 100 -3.37 11.20 -4.63
N LEU A 101 -2.83 12.42 -4.61
CA LEU A 101 -3.03 13.44 -3.57
C LEU A 101 -4.52 13.67 -3.25
N GLY A 102 -5.38 13.82 -4.26
CA GLY A 102 -6.82 14.03 -4.08
C GLY A 102 -7.60 12.81 -3.54
N GLN A 103 -7.00 11.62 -3.51
CA GLN A 103 -7.54 10.44 -2.81
C GLN A 103 -6.96 10.38 -1.38
N ALA A 104 -5.66 10.63 -1.23
CA ALA A 104 -4.98 10.70 0.06
C ALA A 104 -5.61 11.75 1.00
N GLU A 105 -5.88 12.96 0.51
CA GLU A 105 -6.50 14.03 1.29
C GLU A 105 -7.89 13.61 1.82
N LYS A 106 -8.71 12.97 0.97
CA LYS A 106 -10.06 12.50 1.35
C LYS A 106 -10.02 11.37 2.37
N LEU A 107 -9.02 10.49 2.29
CA LEU A 107 -8.84 9.39 3.22
C LEU A 107 -8.31 9.88 4.57
N LEU A 108 -7.30 10.76 4.57
CA LEU A 108 -6.69 11.30 5.79
C LEU A 108 -7.59 12.29 6.52
N ARG A 109 -8.42 13.10 5.81
CA ARG A 109 -9.47 13.90 6.45
C ARG A 109 -10.49 13.02 7.19
N ARG A 110 -10.96 11.94 6.55
CA ARG A 110 -11.84 10.95 7.21
C ARG A 110 -11.16 10.20 8.35
N ALA A 111 -9.84 10.01 8.29
CA ALA A 111 -9.07 9.39 9.38
C ALA A 111 -9.04 10.31 10.62
N VAL A 112 -8.73 11.61 10.46
CA VAL A 112 -8.74 12.57 11.59
C VAL A 112 -10.14 12.92 12.10
N GLU A 113 -11.19 12.72 11.29
CA GLU A 113 -12.59 12.74 11.74
C GLU A 113 -12.95 11.52 12.62
N ARG A 114 -12.25 10.39 12.46
CA ARG A 114 -12.47 9.15 13.23
C ARG A 114 -11.60 9.05 14.47
N ASP A 115 -10.35 9.50 14.40
CA ASP A 115 -9.49 9.71 15.54
C ASP A 115 -8.76 11.06 15.39
N PRO A 116 -9.18 12.11 16.13
CA PRO A 116 -8.54 13.42 16.06
C PRO A 116 -7.25 13.51 16.90
N THR A 117 -6.82 12.44 17.59
CA THR A 117 -5.74 12.46 18.59
C THR A 117 -4.39 11.95 18.08
N GLN A 118 -4.37 11.10 17.06
CA GLN A 118 -3.12 10.54 16.49
C GLN A 118 -2.34 11.59 15.68
N PRO A 119 -1.14 12.04 16.11
CA PRO A 119 -0.38 13.09 15.42
C PRO A 119 0.12 12.68 14.04
N GLU A 120 0.37 11.40 13.79
CA GLU A 120 0.84 10.83 12.52
C GLU A 120 -0.16 11.06 11.38
N ILE A 121 -1.46 10.95 11.68
CA ILE A 121 -2.53 11.17 10.70
C ILE A 121 -2.58 12.66 10.31
N TRP A 122 -2.44 13.57 11.29
CA TRP A 122 -2.32 15.01 11.02
C TRP A 122 -1.03 15.32 10.25
N ASN A 123 0.10 14.70 10.58
CA ASN A 123 1.35 14.84 9.83
C ASN A 123 1.17 14.44 8.36
N ASN A 124 0.70 13.22 8.09
CA ASN A 124 0.52 12.75 6.72
C ASN A 124 -0.53 13.56 5.96
N LEU A 125 -1.57 14.11 6.61
CA LEU A 125 -2.48 15.08 5.99
C LEU A 125 -1.77 16.40 5.62
N GLY A 126 -0.94 16.94 6.51
CA GLY A 126 -0.13 18.14 6.24
C GLY A 126 0.81 17.94 5.05
N VAL A 127 1.38 16.75 4.92
CA VAL A 127 2.21 16.37 3.76
C VAL A 127 1.41 16.39 2.46
N VAL A 128 0.21 15.78 2.40
CA VAL A 128 -0.65 15.86 1.20
C VAL A 128 -0.94 17.32 0.82
N LEU A 129 -1.14 18.20 1.80
CA LEU A 129 -1.45 19.61 1.56
C LEU A 129 -0.24 20.37 1.00
N MET A 130 0.98 20.13 1.49
CA MET A 130 2.22 20.71 0.91
C MET A 130 2.45 20.27 -0.54
N GLU A 131 2.30 18.97 -0.83
CA GLU A 131 2.41 18.41 -2.19
C GLU A 131 1.29 18.94 -3.12
N SER A 132 0.15 19.35 -2.53
CA SER A 132 -0.95 20.02 -3.24
C SER A 132 -0.76 21.55 -3.35
N GLY A 133 0.38 22.10 -2.92
CA GLY A 133 0.67 23.55 -2.92
C GLY A 133 -0.06 24.37 -1.85
N LYS A 134 -0.84 23.73 -0.97
CA LYS A 134 -1.68 24.36 0.06
C LYS A 134 -0.88 24.68 1.33
N ASN A 135 0.24 25.40 1.18
CA ASN A 135 1.24 25.59 2.25
C ASN A 135 0.65 26.20 3.55
N ALA A 136 -0.31 27.12 3.43
CA ALA A 136 -0.96 27.77 4.57
C ALA A 136 -1.92 26.84 5.34
N ASP A 137 -2.62 25.92 4.65
CA ASP A 137 -3.43 24.87 5.28
C ASP A 137 -2.51 23.85 5.95
N ALA A 138 -1.46 23.43 5.25
CA ALA A 138 -0.47 22.47 5.76
C ALA A 138 0.18 22.97 7.05
N THR A 139 0.54 24.25 7.11
CA THR A 139 1.11 24.88 8.32
C THR A 139 0.18 24.76 9.53
N GLN A 140 -1.13 24.97 9.36
CA GLN A 140 -2.10 24.82 10.45
C GLN A 140 -2.22 23.36 10.90
N ILE A 141 -2.22 22.43 9.94
CA ILE A 141 -2.31 20.99 10.18
C ILE A 141 -1.05 20.46 10.89
N PHE A 142 0.14 20.85 10.47
CA PHE A 142 1.39 20.49 11.15
C PHE A 142 1.53 21.10 12.54
N ARG A 143 1.02 22.33 12.77
CA ARG A 143 0.93 22.90 14.13
C ARG A 143 0.06 22.05 15.05
N LYS A 144 -1.03 21.44 14.53
CA LYS A 144 -1.85 20.52 15.31
C LYS A 144 -1.15 19.18 15.56
N ALA A 145 -0.48 18.60 14.56
CA ALA A 145 0.34 17.40 14.73
C ALA A 145 1.40 17.60 15.83
N PHE A 146 2.16 18.70 15.75
CA PHE A 146 3.18 19.08 16.73
C PHE A 146 2.60 19.26 18.15
N ALA A 147 1.41 19.85 18.28
CA ALA A 147 0.76 20.07 19.57
C ALA A 147 0.25 18.77 20.23
N LEU A 148 -0.15 17.76 19.44
CA LEU A 148 -0.57 16.44 19.93
C LEU A 148 0.63 15.58 20.37
N ASP A 149 1.73 15.67 19.63
CA ASP A 149 3.01 14.98 19.85
C ASP A 149 3.93 15.70 20.86
N ASN A 150 3.52 16.86 21.40
CA ASN A 150 4.34 17.78 22.20
C ASN A 150 5.67 18.21 21.53
N GLY A 151 5.83 17.92 20.23
CA GLY A 151 7.02 18.19 19.44
C GLY A 151 8.15 17.17 19.58
N GLU A 152 7.90 15.97 20.12
CA GLU A 152 8.93 14.93 20.23
C GLU A 152 9.40 14.44 18.85
N SER A 153 8.49 14.21 17.91
CA SER A 153 8.76 13.71 16.57
C SER A 153 9.59 14.68 15.72
N VAL A 154 10.78 14.21 15.31
CA VAL A 154 11.67 14.94 14.38
C VAL A 154 10.97 15.16 13.03
N SER A 155 10.23 14.16 12.53
CA SER A 155 9.49 14.24 11.26
C SER A 155 8.47 15.37 11.25
N ILE A 156 7.70 15.50 12.34
CA ILE A 156 6.68 16.55 12.48
C ILE A 156 7.34 17.94 12.59
N ARG A 157 8.45 18.04 13.34
CA ARG A 157 9.24 19.29 13.45
C ARG A 157 9.83 19.74 12.12
N ASP A 158 10.46 18.85 11.37
CA ASP A 158 11.04 19.18 10.06
C ASP A 158 9.96 19.57 9.04
N ASN A 159 8.84 18.84 8.99
CA ASN A 159 7.72 19.16 8.12
C ASN A 159 7.07 20.50 8.47
N LEU A 160 6.87 20.80 9.76
CA LEU A 160 6.35 22.09 10.22
C LEU A 160 7.28 23.25 9.87
N ARG A 161 8.59 23.10 10.08
CA ARG A 161 9.60 24.10 9.71
C ARG A 161 9.53 24.42 8.22
N LEU A 162 9.52 23.41 7.35
CA LEU A 162 9.46 23.61 5.89
C LEU A 162 8.14 24.25 5.43
N ALA A 163 7.02 23.90 6.08
CA ALA A 163 5.73 24.53 5.79
C ALA A 163 5.71 26.03 6.14
N LEU A 164 6.36 26.41 7.27
CA LEU A 164 6.52 27.81 7.66
C LEU A 164 7.40 28.57 6.66
N GLU A 165 8.59 28.06 6.34
CA GLU A 165 9.51 28.62 5.34
C GLU A 165 8.80 28.89 4.00
N LYS A 166 8.01 27.92 3.51
CA LYS A 166 7.20 28.10 2.29
C LYS A 166 6.07 29.12 2.44
N SER A 167 5.41 29.19 3.59
CA SER A 167 4.30 30.11 3.82
C SER A 167 4.77 31.56 3.78
N GLU A 168 5.92 31.86 4.39
CA GLU A 168 6.53 33.20 4.41
C GLU A 168 7.01 33.62 3.01
N TYR A 169 7.63 32.70 2.26
CA TYR A 169 8.04 32.97 0.87
C TYR A 169 6.85 33.29 -0.04
N SER A 170 5.73 32.56 0.13
CA SER A 170 4.51 32.76 -0.67
C SER A 170 3.82 34.12 -0.43
N GLY A 171 4.13 34.80 0.67
CA GLY A 171 3.68 36.17 0.92
C GLY A 171 4.52 37.26 0.24
N THR A 172 5.70 36.91 -0.30
CA THR A 172 6.70 37.88 -0.76
C THR A 172 6.93 37.85 -2.27
N SER A 173 6.92 36.68 -2.92
CA SER A 173 7.08 36.58 -4.38
C SER A 173 6.42 35.36 -5.01
N SER A 174 5.65 35.60 -6.07
CA SER A 174 5.27 34.57 -7.04
C SER A 174 6.50 33.91 -7.66
N SER A 175 6.40 32.62 -7.94
CA SER A 175 7.45 31.76 -8.53
C SER A 175 8.63 31.40 -7.62
N ASN A 176 8.52 30.23 -6.99
CA ASN A 176 9.62 29.25 -7.00
C ASN A 176 9.00 27.84 -7.01
N ASN A 177 8.99 27.22 -8.20
CA ASN A 177 8.44 25.88 -8.41
C ASN A 177 9.51 24.81 -8.15
N GLU A 178 10.07 24.82 -6.94
CA GLU A 178 10.97 23.77 -6.49
C GLU A 178 10.24 22.43 -6.37
N GLU A 179 10.88 21.36 -6.85
CA GLU A 179 10.34 20.00 -6.79
C GLU A 179 10.71 19.37 -5.44
N TYR A 180 9.71 19.23 -4.57
CA TYR A 180 9.89 18.61 -3.25
C TYR A 180 9.67 17.12 -3.37
N LYS A 181 10.46 16.36 -2.62
CA LYS A 181 10.40 14.89 -2.66
C LYS A 181 10.03 14.35 -1.30
N LEU A 182 8.98 13.53 -1.27
CA LEU A 182 8.64 12.71 -0.12
C LEU A 182 9.74 11.67 0.10
N VAL A 183 10.54 11.87 1.15
CA VAL A 183 11.59 10.94 1.54
C VAL A 183 11.07 10.07 2.68
N ARG A 184 10.58 8.90 2.27
CA ARG A 184 10.14 7.83 3.16
C ARG A 184 11.28 7.41 4.11
N ARG A 185 11.13 7.66 5.42
CA ARG A 185 11.96 7.05 6.48
C ARG A 185 11.28 5.78 7.03
N GLY A 186 11.91 5.09 7.97
CA GLY A 186 11.25 4.03 8.76
C GLY A 186 10.16 4.62 9.67
N SER A 187 9.23 3.77 10.13
CA SER A 187 7.82 4.09 10.47
C SER A 187 6.99 4.53 9.24
N ALA A 188 5.69 4.80 9.44
CA ALA A 188 4.71 5.04 8.37
C ALA A 188 4.60 6.53 7.96
N ASP A 189 5.55 7.34 8.40
CA ASP A 189 5.50 8.80 8.36
C ASP A 189 6.26 9.35 7.16
N TYR A 190 5.60 10.24 6.41
CA TYR A 190 6.27 10.96 5.33
C TYR A 190 6.99 12.21 5.85
N VAL A 191 8.20 12.41 5.34
CA VAL A 191 9.00 13.62 5.54
C VAL A 191 9.22 14.27 4.19
N ILE A 192 8.90 15.56 4.08
CA ILE A 192 9.15 16.36 2.88
C ILE A 192 10.61 16.79 2.90
N ARG A 193 11.29 16.76 1.76
CA ARG A 193 12.61 17.39 1.59
C ARG A 193 12.63 18.27 0.34
N SER A 194 13.34 19.39 0.44
CA SER A 194 13.84 20.12 -0.72
C SER A 194 14.88 19.27 -1.46
N GLY A 195 14.98 19.48 -2.77
CA GLY A 195 16.20 19.16 -3.51
C GLY A 195 17.34 20.10 -3.10
N LEU A 196 18.57 19.63 -3.28
CA LEU A 196 19.80 20.42 -3.23
C LEU A 196 20.47 20.36 -4.61
#